data_AF-A0A2M8F093-F1
#
_entry.id   AF-A0A2M8F093-F1
#
_cell.length_a   1.000
_cell.length_b   1.000
_cell.length_c   1.000
_cell.angle_alpha   90.00
_cell.angle_beta   90.00
_cell.angle_gamma   90.00
#
_symmetry.space_group_name_H-M   'P 1'
#
loop_
_entity.id
_entity.type
_entity.pdbx_description
1 polymer ?
#
loop_
_entity_poly.entity_id
_entity_poly.type
_entity_poly.pdbx_seq_one_letter_code
_entity_poly.pdbx_strand_id
1 'polypeptide(L)'
;EFFWRMSLSFRYSSSTESKLAQDIKRIDEILKSNRPNYEDVKVYLSSPKDLIETGFSAGSSYCKAILCLLAYHEPKDFQDNGKVILDNSWLKVANSKNYHHFFPKAYLRKNNIGNENSLVNITLVSADLNKRKIKAKAPSIYIQDFLDENEELPISIKSHLIDNLDNFGVMSDDYLVFLEKRANSIFNELKKRIELKHKEDKKEDKVKELIIGGENETLEIKSTLRFDLKENIVNKKLEYVVAKTISAFLNTEGGTLIIGVDDDGNALGLEKDIQTLTKQNIDGFELHLRQVIKKYLGDYFEKYIKVTFPKVDDKEICLIQISKSGKPVFVTYEGNESFFVRNGNSSIPKNRQEQSEYEKIHWN
;
A
#
# COMPACT_ATOMS: atom_id res chain seq x y z
N GLU A 1 -6.96 12.49 -5.42
CA GLU A 1 -8.41 12.72 -5.23
C GLU A 1 -9.03 13.73 -6.21
N PHE A 2 -8.57 14.99 -6.23
CA PHE A 2 -9.15 16.07 -7.07
C PHE A 2 -9.47 15.64 -8.50
N PHE A 3 -8.46 15.14 -9.23
CA PHE A 3 -8.58 14.68 -10.61
C PHE A 3 -9.75 13.70 -10.81
N TRP A 4 -9.85 12.70 -9.94
CA TRP A 4 -10.86 11.64 -10.02
C TRP A 4 -12.26 12.20 -9.76
N ARG A 5 -12.42 13.02 -8.72
CA ARG A 5 -13.71 13.65 -8.40
C ARG A 5 -14.21 14.55 -9.52
N MET A 6 -13.36 15.38 -10.12
CA MET A 6 -13.77 16.27 -11.22
C MET A 6 -14.18 15.47 -12.45
N SER A 7 -13.41 14.43 -12.78
CA SER A 7 -13.62 13.64 -14.00
C SER A 7 -14.89 12.78 -13.93
N LEU A 8 -15.14 12.19 -12.75
CA LEU A 8 -16.29 11.32 -12.48
C LEU A 8 -17.59 12.09 -12.11
N SER A 9 -17.53 13.41 -11.93
CA SER A 9 -18.71 14.26 -11.66
C SER A 9 -19.20 15.03 -12.89
N PHE A 10 -18.53 14.88 -14.03
CA PHE A 10 -18.73 15.75 -15.20
C PHE A 10 -18.62 17.24 -14.83
N ARG A 11 -17.72 17.58 -13.89
CA ARG A 11 -17.65 18.89 -13.24
C ARG A 11 -17.76 20.04 -14.23
N TYR A 12 -17.00 20.00 -15.31
CA TYR A 12 -16.88 21.08 -16.30
C TYR A 12 -17.80 20.94 -17.51
N SER A 13 -18.84 20.10 -17.43
CA SER A 13 -19.85 20.00 -18.50
C SER A 13 -20.80 21.21 -18.56
N SER A 14 -20.82 22.03 -17.51
CA SER A 14 -21.67 23.22 -17.38
C SER A 14 -21.04 24.24 -16.42
N SER A 15 -21.38 25.53 -16.58
CA SER A 15 -20.91 26.62 -15.69
C SER A 15 -19.39 26.63 -15.47
N THR A 16 -18.63 26.41 -16.55
CA THR A 16 -17.20 26.09 -16.48
C THR A 16 -16.37 27.17 -15.79
N GLU A 17 -16.59 28.44 -16.10
CA GLU A 17 -15.80 29.55 -15.54
C GLU A 17 -15.92 29.65 -14.00
N SER A 18 -17.15 29.62 -13.47
CA SER A 18 -17.37 29.71 -12.03
C SER A 18 -16.84 28.48 -11.29
N LYS A 19 -16.98 27.29 -11.89
CA LYS A 19 -16.45 26.05 -11.34
C LYS A 19 -14.91 26.04 -11.35
N LEU A 20 -14.28 26.52 -12.41
CA LEU A 20 -12.82 26.69 -12.47
C LEU A 20 -12.33 27.65 -11.41
N ALA A 21 -12.99 28.80 -11.22
CA ALA A 21 -12.64 29.75 -10.16
C ALA A 21 -12.74 29.14 -8.75
N GLN A 22 -13.75 28.30 -8.49
CA GLN A 22 -13.85 27.53 -7.24
C GLN A 22 -12.73 26.50 -7.12
N ASP A 23 -12.44 25.79 -8.21
CA ASP A 23 -11.49 24.69 -8.21
C ASP A 23 -10.03 25.17 -8.11
N ILE A 24 -9.71 26.39 -8.58
CA ILE A 24 -8.41 27.04 -8.32
C ILE A 24 -8.16 27.14 -6.82
N LYS A 25 -9.16 27.53 -6.02
CA LYS A 25 -9.03 27.58 -4.56
C LYS A 25 -8.76 26.19 -3.95
N ARG A 26 -9.36 25.14 -4.51
CA ARG A 26 -9.07 23.75 -4.10
C ARG A 26 -7.63 23.35 -4.43
N ILE A 27 -7.11 23.79 -5.58
CA ILE A 27 -5.71 23.57 -5.93
C ILE A 27 -4.79 24.30 -4.95
N ASP A 28 -5.10 25.54 -4.57
CA ASP A 28 -4.32 26.28 -3.56
C ASP A 28 -4.29 25.54 -2.20
N GLU A 29 -5.40 24.94 -1.79
CA GLU A 29 -5.45 24.09 -0.58
C GLU A 29 -4.56 22.85 -0.73
N ILE A 30 -4.62 22.17 -1.87
CA ILE A 30 -3.78 20.99 -2.16
C ILE A 30 -2.29 21.35 -2.13
N LEU A 31 -1.91 22.47 -2.74
CA LEU A 31 -0.52 22.95 -2.73
C LEU A 31 -0.02 23.26 -1.31
N LYS A 32 -0.93 23.62 -0.39
CA LYS A 32 -0.65 23.79 1.04
C LYS A 32 -0.76 22.47 1.83
N SER A 33 -0.86 21.32 1.16
CA SER A 33 -1.07 20.01 1.77
C SER A 33 -2.36 19.86 2.58
N ASN A 34 -3.35 20.73 2.35
CA ASN A 34 -4.68 20.62 2.94
C ASN A 34 -5.62 19.89 2.00
N ARG A 35 -6.46 19.00 2.54
CA ARG A 35 -7.50 18.33 1.76
C ARG A 35 -8.67 19.30 1.51
N PRO A 36 -9.04 19.59 0.24
CA PRO A 36 -10.17 20.47 -0.05
C PRO A 36 -11.52 19.89 0.37
N ASN A 37 -12.50 20.78 0.55
CA ASN A 37 -13.90 20.37 0.64
C ASN A 37 -14.45 20.02 -0.77
N TYR A 38 -15.12 18.86 -0.84
CA TYR A 38 -15.75 18.31 -2.05
C TYR A 38 -17.24 17.98 -1.86
N GLU A 39 -17.89 18.47 -0.80
CA GLU A 39 -19.31 18.17 -0.50
C GLU A 39 -20.26 18.58 -1.63
N ASP A 40 -19.96 19.66 -2.35
CA ASP A 40 -20.70 20.13 -3.52
C ASP A 40 -20.41 19.32 -4.81
N VAL A 41 -19.43 18.41 -4.78
CA VAL A 41 -19.02 17.62 -5.95
C VAL A 41 -19.69 16.25 -5.90
N LYS A 42 -20.83 16.14 -6.60
CA LYS A 42 -21.56 14.88 -6.76
C LYS A 42 -20.88 13.98 -7.80
N VAL A 43 -20.22 12.93 -7.33
CA VAL A 43 -19.59 11.90 -8.17
C VAL A 43 -20.63 10.85 -8.60
N TYR A 44 -20.61 10.46 -9.87
CA TYR A 44 -21.49 9.40 -10.41
C TYR A 44 -20.85 8.00 -10.24
N LEU A 45 -20.67 7.56 -8.99
CA LEU A 45 -20.05 6.28 -8.66
C LEU A 45 -20.62 5.73 -7.34
N SER A 46 -21.92 5.51 -7.30
CA SER A 46 -22.63 5.02 -6.11
C SER A 46 -22.53 3.50 -5.98
N SER A 47 -22.48 2.80 -7.11
CA SER A 47 -22.39 1.35 -7.16
C SER A 47 -21.62 0.86 -8.41
N PRO A 48 -21.15 -0.40 -8.45
CA PRO A 48 -20.61 -1.01 -9.67
C PRO A 48 -21.58 -0.97 -10.85
N LYS A 49 -22.89 -0.99 -10.59
CA LYS A 49 -23.93 -0.94 -11.62
C LYS A 49 -23.87 0.34 -12.46
N ASP A 50 -23.50 1.46 -11.86
CA ASP A 50 -23.32 2.75 -12.54
C ASP A 50 -22.28 2.64 -13.68
N LEU A 51 -21.23 1.83 -13.49
CA LEU A 51 -20.22 1.57 -14.51
C LEU A 51 -20.76 0.69 -15.64
N ILE A 52 -21.55 -0.33 -15.30
CA ILE A 52 -22.14 -1.27 -16.26
C ILE A 52 -23.11 -0.55 -17.19
N GLU A 53 -23.95 0.32 -16.64
CA GLU A 53 -24.95 1.12 -17.37
C GLU A 53 -24.33 2.25 -18.19
N THR A 54 -23.07 2.60 -17.92
CA THR A 54 -22.35 3.61 -18.68
C THR A 54 -21.83 3.05 -20.00
N GLY A 55 -22.33 3.56 -21.12
CA GLY A 55 -21.77 3.29 -22.44
C GLY A 55 -20.43 4.01 -22.66
N PHE A 56 -19.48 3.34 -23.32
CA PHE A 56 -18.19 3.94 -23.65
C PHE A 56 -18.33 5.06 -24.69
N SER A 57 -17.73 6.20 -24.38
CA SER A 57 -17.54 7.32 -25.30
C SER A 57 -16.18 7.98 -25.06
N ALA A 58 -15.32 8.02 -26.08
CA ALA A 58 -13.98 8.60 -25.98
C ALA A 58 -13.99 10.11 -25.65
N GLY A 59 -15.11 10.80 -25.88
CA GLY A 59 -15.27 12.23 -25.53
C GLY A 59 -15.66 12.46 -24.06
N SER A 60 -16.17 11.45 -23.38
CA SER A 60 -16.68 11.56 -22.00
C SER A 60 -15.54 11.70 -20.99
N SER A 61 -15.61 12.71 -20.12
CA SER A 61 -14.64 12.85 -19.00
C SER A 61 -14.67 11.63 -18.08
N TYR A 62 -15.86 11.04 -17.90
CA TYR A 62 -16.07 9.86 -17.09
C TYR A 62 -15.35 8.66 -17.68
N CYS A 63 -15.59 8.37 -18.97
CA CYS A 63 -14.90 7.28 -19.67
C CYS A 63 -13.39 7.48 -19.67
N LYS A 64 -12.91 8.71 -19.90
CA LYS A 64 -11.47 9.03 -19.82
C LYS A 64 -10.88 8.77 -18.44
N ALA A 65 -11.62 9.02 -17.35
CA ALA A 65 -11.16 8.67 -16.02
C ALA A 65 -10.90 7.18 -15.90
N ILE A 66 -11.82 6.34 -16.36
CA ILE A 66 -11.64 4.87 -16.34
C ILE A 66 -10.47 4.46 -17.23
N LEU A 67 -10.30 5.08 -18.41
CA LEU A 67 -9.14 4.81 -19.26
C LEU A 67 -7.82 5.19 -18.58
N CYS A 68 -7.76 6.33 -17.87
CA CYS A 68 -6.60 6.70 -17.06
C CYS A 68 -6.35 5.70 -15.93
N LEU A 69 -7.40 5.15 -15.32
CA LEU A 69 -7.25 4.09 -14.32
C LEU A 69 -6.65 2.83 -14.94
N LEU A 70 -7.16 2.38 -16.08
CA LEU A 70 -6.61 1.22 -16.78
C LEU A 70 -5.16 1.45 -17.17
N ALA A 71 -4.84 2.64 -17.72
CA ALA A 71 -3.46 3.01 -18.08
C ALA A 71 -2.52 3.05 -16.86
N TYR A 72 -3.01 3.46 -15.69
CA TYR A 72 -2.26 3.46 -14.44
C TYR A 72 -1.82 2.04 -14.02
N HIS A 73 -2.62 1.02 -14.35
CA HIS A 73 -2.29 -0.39 -14.09
C HIS A 73 -1.32 -0.98 -15.13
N GLU A 74 -0.77 -0.16 -16.03
CA GLU A 74 0.19 -0.54 -17.07
C GLU A 74 -0.24 -1.81 -17.84
N PRO A 75 -1.31 -1.72 -18.65
CA PRO A 75 -1.88 -2.88 -19.31
C PRO A 75 -0.85 -3.56 -20.20
N LYS A 76 -0.84 -4.88 -20.14
CA LYS A 76 0.09 -5.76 -20.84
C LYS A 76 -0.58 -6.44 -22.04
N ASP A 77 0.12 -6.57 -23.16
CA ASP A 77 -0.39 -7.19 -24.37
C ASP A 77 -0.60 -8.70 -24.15
N PHE A 78 -1.73 -9.24 -24.63
CA PHE A 78 -2.11 -10.63 -24.36
C PHE A 78 -1.18 -11.64 -25.05
N GLN A 79 -0.48 -11.24 -26.12
CA GLN A 79 0.37 -12.15 -26.85
C GLN A 79 1.72 -12.40 -26.16
N ASP A 80 2.32 -11.38 -25.55
CA ASP A 80 3.73 -11.45 -25.11
C ASP A 80 4.02 -10.73 -23.79
N ASN A 81 2.99 -10.26 -23.08
CA ASN A 81 3.12 -9.44 -21.86
C ASN A 81 3.94 -8.15 -22.06
N GLY A 82 4.11 -7.72 -23.31
CA GLY A 82 4.73 -6.44 -23.66
C GLY A 82 3.89 -5.28 -23.14
N LYS A 83 4.54 -4.14 -22.85
CA LYS A 83 3.83 -2.94 -22.45
C LYS A 83 2.96 -2.44 -23.61
N VAL A 84 1.67 -2.25 -23.38
CA VAL A 84 0.80 -1.64 -24.39
C VAL A 84 1.19 -0.18 -24.55
N ILE A 85 1.66 0.19 -25.73
CA ILE A 85 2.07 1.56 -26.04
C ILE A 85 0.81 2.42 -26.19
N LEU A 86 0.55 3.25 -25.18
CA LEU A 86 -0.52 4.24 -25.15
C LEU A 86 0.04 5.61 -25.59
N ASP A 87 0.60 5.72 -26.79
CA ASP A 87 1.18 6.99 -27.24
C ASP A 87 0.10 8.01 -27.65
N ASN A 88 0.31 9.26 -27.23
CA ASN A 88 -0.60 10.38 -27.45
C ASN A 88 -0.80 10.76 -28.94
N SER A 89 0.01 10.22 -29.87
CA SER A 89 -0.16 10.34 -31.32
C SER A 89 -1.56 9.85 -31.76
N TRP A 90 -2.14 8.92 -31.02
CA TRP A 90 -3.42 8.29 -31.36
C TRP A 90 -4.61 8.86 -30.56
N LEU A 91 -4.39 9.41 -29.36
CA LEU A 91 -5.45 9.77 -28.40
C LEU A 91 -6.09 11.16 -28.62
N LYS A 92 -5.58 11.98 -29.55
CA LYS A 92 -6.20 13.27 -29.94
C LYS A 92 -7.34 13.15 -30.96
N VAL A 93 -7.55 11.98 -31.55
CA VAL A 93 -8.61 11.74 -32.54
C VAL A 93 -9.65 10.81 -31.91
N ALA A 94 -10.93 11.12 -32.10
CA ALA A 94 -12.05 10.27 -31.64
C ALA A 94 -12.01 8.80 -32.17
N ASN A 95 -11.05 8.48 -33.05
CA ASN A 95 -10.77 7.18 -33.68
C ASN A 95 -9.47 6.50 -33.17
N SER A 96 -8.98 6.77 -31.96
CA SER A 96 -7.74 6.15 -31.48
C SER A 96 -7.84 4.62 -31.47
N LYS A 97 -6.90 3.95 -32.15
CA LYS A 97 -6.95 2.53 -32.55
C LYS A 97 -6.75 1.48 -31.44
N ASN A 98 -6.76 1.85 -30.17
CA ASN A 98 -6.38 0.96 -29.05
C ASN A 98 -7.52 0.67 -28.04
N TYR A 99 -8.75 1.16 -28.28
CA TYR A 99 -9.91 0.81 -27.44
C TYR A 99 -10.65 -0.37 -28.05
N HIS A 100 -10.59 -1.51 -27.39
CA HIS A 100 -11.25 -2.72 -27.85
C HIS A 100 -12.26 -3.22 -26.83
N HIS A 101 -13.28 -3.92 -27.31
CA HIS A 101 -14.24 -4.61 -26.44
C HIS A 101 -13.68 -6.00 -26.15
N PHE A 102 -13.51 -6.34 -24.88
CA PHE A 102 -13.01 -7.65 -24.46
C PHE A 102 -13.95 -8.74 -25.01
N PHE A 103 -15.23 -8.67 -24.69
CA PHE A 103 -16.27 -9.38 -25.44
C PHE A 103 -16.57 -8.61 -26.74
N PRO A 104 -16.23 -9.14 -27.94
CA PRO A 104 -16.39 -8.38 -29.16
C PRO A 104 -17.85 -8.01 -29.43
N LYS A 105 -18.12 -6.77 -29.83
CA LYS A 105 -19.49 -6.30 -30.14
C LYS A 105 -20.22 -7.18 -31.15
N ALA A 106 -19.52 -7.64 -32.17
CA ALA A 106 -20.10 -8.51 -33.20
C ALA A 106 -20.51 -9.88 -32.62
N TYR A 107 -19.73 -10.42 -31.69
CA TYR A 107 -20.07 -11.64 -30.95
C TYR A 107 -21.33 -11.43 -30.10
N LEU A 108 -21.38 -10.35 -29.31
CA LEU A 108 -22.53 -10.06 -28.45
C LEU A 108 -23.82 -9.84 -29.26
N ARG A 109 -23.76 -9.07 -30.35
CA ARG A 109 -24.91 -8.85 -31.25
C ARG A 109 -25.41 -10.13 -31.90
N LYS A 110 -24.50 -10.99 -32.38
CA LYS A 110 -24.86 -12.28 -32.98
C LYS A 110 -25.63 -13.17 -31.99
N ASN A 111 -25.30 -13.09 -30.71
CA ASN A 111 -25.93 -13.87 -29.64
C ASN A 111 -27.10 -13.12 -28.95
N ASN A 112 -27.54 -11.98 -29.48
CA ASN A 112 -28.62 -11.15 -28.90
C ASN A 112 -28.35 -10.72 -27.45
N ILE A 113 -27.09 -10.52 -27.08
CA ILE A 113 -26.69 -10.03 -25.77
C ILE A 113 -26.55 -8.50 -25.85
N GLY A 114 -27.31 -7.78 -25.00
CA GLY A 114 -27.30 -6.32 -24.95
C GLY A 114 -26.09 -5.73 -24.22
N ASN A 115 -26.05 -4.39 -24.15
CA ASN A 115 -24.98 -3.63 -23.49
C ASN A 115 -23.58 -3.89 -24.09
N GLU A 116 -23.49 -4.05 -25.42
CA GLU A 116 -22.24 -4.40 -26.08
C GLU A 116 -21.20 -3.26 -26.04
N ASN A 117 -21.64 -2.03 -25.80
CA ASN A 117 -20.79 -0.86 -25.66
C ASN A 117 -20.52 -0.47 -24.20
N SER A 118 -20.73 -1.37 -23.23
CA SER A 118 -20.43 -1.07 -21.82
C SER A 118 -18.99 -0.57 -21.65
N LEU A 119 -18.80 0.46 -20.84
CA LEU A 119 -17.49 0.98 -20.44
C LEU A 119 -16.63 -0.11 -19.78
N VAL A 120 -17.27 -0.99 -19.00
CA VAL A 120 -16.61 -2.11 -18.30
C VAL A 120 -16.05 -3.14 -19.29
N ASN A 121 -16.57 -3.19 -20.51
CA ASN A 121 -16.10 -4.10 -21.55
C ASN A 121 -14.87 -3.56 -22.32
N ILE A 122 -14.38 -2.36 -22.01
CA ILE A 122 -13.22 -1.78 -22.70
C ILE A 122 -11.92 -2.41 -22.20
N THR A 123 -11.03 -2.76 -23.12
CA THR A 123 -9.70 -3.31 -22.89
C THR A 123 -8.68 -2.57 -23.75
N LEU A 124 -7.46 -2.44 -23.25
CA LEU A 124 -6.38 -1.71 -23.90
C LEU A 124 -5.40 -2.71 -24.49
N VAL A 125 -5.59 -3.06 -25.76
CA VAL A 125 -4.70 -3.97 -26.49
C VAL A 125 -4.27 -3.33 -27.80
N SER A 126 -3.21 -3.85 -28.40
CA SER A 126 -2.73 -3.36 -29.68
C SER A 126 -3.78 -3.59 -30.80
N ALA A 127 -3.90 -2.63 -31.71
CA ALA A 127 -4.84 -2.69 -32.84
C ALA A 127 -4.64 -3.95 -33.70
N ASP A 128 -3.37 -4.38 -33.85
CA ASP A 128 -3.01 -5.55 -34.63
C ASP A 128 -3.46 -6.85 -33.97
N LEU A 129 -3.37 -6.93 -32.64
CA LEU A 129 -3.85 -8.08 -31.88
C LEU A 129 -5.37 -8.22 -32.00
N ASN A 130 -6.10 -7.11 -31.85
CA ASN A 130 -7.55 -7.13 -32.00
C ASN A 130 -8.01 -7.54 -33.42
N LYS A 131 -7.34 -7.04 -34.47
CA LYS A 131 -7.68 -7.35 -35.86
C LYS A 131 -7.32 -8.78 -36.29
N ARG A 132 -6.20 -9.32 -35.79
CA ARG A 132 -5.68 -10.61 -36.27
C ARG A 132 -6.20 -11.79 -35.46
N LYS A 133 -6.28 -11.66 -34.13
CA LYS A 133 -6.56 -12.78 -33.22
C LYS A 133 -7.94 -12.75 -32.58
N ILE A 134 -8.36 -11.61 -31.99
CA ILE A 134 -9.66 -11.49 -31.28
C ILE A 134 -10.85 -11.52 -32.27
N LYS A 135 -10.88 -10.59 -33.24
CA LYS A 135 -11.95 -10.46 -34.24
C LYS A 135 -13.37 -10.49 -33.60
N ALA A 136 -14.25 -11.36 -34.10
CA ALA A 136 -15.62 -11.56 -33.60
C ALA A 136 -15.75 -12.91 -32.87
N LYS A 137 -14.65 -13.48 -32.37
CA LYS A 137 -14.64 -14.74 -31.63
C LYS A 137 -15.22 -14.56 -30.22
N ALA A 138 -15.69 -15.65 -29.65
CA ALA A 138 -16.02 -15.70 -28.23
C ALA A 138 -14.73 -15.56 -27.39
N PRO A 139 -14.78 -14.90 -26.21
CA PRO A 139 -13.66 -14.82 -25.31
C PRO A 139 -13.00 -16.14 -24.94
N SER A 140 -13.77 -17.17 -24.63
CA SER A 140 -13.26 -18.51 -24.34
C SER A 140 -12.31 -19.02 -25.44
N ILE A 141 -12.64 -18.75 -26.70
CA ILE A 141 -11.88 -19.20 -27.87
C ILE A 141 -10.58 -18.40 -28.01
N TYR A 142 -10.66 -17.06 -28.13
CA TYR A 142 -9.44 -16.29 -28.40
C TYR A 142 -8.52 -16.24 -27.18
N ILE A 143 -9.04 -16.36 -25.96
CA ILE A 143 -8.22 -16.46 -24.74
C ILE A 143 -7.50 -17.80 -24.70
N GLN A 144 -8.17 -18.90 -25.08
CA GLN A 144 -7.48 -20.19 -25.19
C GLN A 144 -6.36 -20.14 -26.23
N ASP A 145 -6.59 -19.53 -27.40
CA ASP A 145 -5.55 -19.32 -28.41
C ASP A 145 -4.33 -18.58 -27.82
N PHE A 146 -4.53 -17.62 -26.90
CA PHE A 146 -3.44 -16.92 -26.22
C PHE A 146 -2.80 -17.73 -25.10
N LEU A 147 -3.56 -18.52 -24.34
CA LEU A 147 -3.01 -19.41 -23.32
C LEU A 147 -2.06 -20.45 -23.93
N ASP A 148 -2.39 -20.95 -25.12
CA ASP A 148 -1.57 -21.92 -25.84
C ASP A 148 -0.23 -21.32 -26.32
N GLU A 149 -0.16 -19.99 -26.48
CA GLU A 149 1.02 -19.26 -26.98
C GLU A 149 1.80 -18.50 -25.88
N ASN A 150 1.13 -18.14 -24.78
CA ASN A 150 1.65 -17.29 -23.71
C ASN A 150 1.23 -17.85 -22.34
N GLU A 151 2.10 -18.66 -21.73
CA GLU A 151 1.88 -19.25 -20.41
C GLU A 151 1.70 -18.19 -19.29
N GLU A 152 2.22 -16.98 -19.51
CA GLU A 152 2.11 -15.88 -18.56
C GLU A 152 0.90 -14.96 -18.82
N LEU A 153 -0.03 -15.32 -19.71
CA LEU A 153 -1.25 -14.56 -19.98
C LEU A 153 -2.03 -14.14 -18.71
N PRO A 154 -2.12 -14.94 -17.62
CA PRO A 154 -2.78 -14.51 -16.39
C PRO A 154 -2.25 -13.18 -15.82
N ILE A 155 -0.96 -12.89 -15.99
CA ILE A 155 -0.35 -11.60 -15.58
C ILE A 155 -0.95 -10.47 -16.41
N SER A 156 -1.05 -10.66 -17.73
CA SER A 156 -1.62 -9.69 -18.64
C SER A 156 -3.11 -9.44 -18.41
N ILE A 157 -3.87 -10.49 -18.15
CA ILE A 157 -5.29 -10.39 -17.83
C ILE A 157 -5.50 -9.64 -16.51
N LYS A 158 -4.67 -9.91 -15.49
CA LYS A 158 -4.71 -9.20 -14.21
C LYS A 158 -4.43 -7.70 -14.36
N SER A 159 -3.49 -7.30 -15.25
CA SER A 159 -3.22 -5.88 -15.56
C SER A 159 -4.44 -5.13 -16.15
N HIS A 160 -5.44 -5.87 -16.63
CA HIS A 160 -6.70 -5.34 -17.16
C HIS A 160 -7.86 -5.35 -16.16
N LEU A 161 -7.56 -5.57 -14.86
CA LEU A 161 -8.51 -5.70 -13.76
C LEU A 161 -9.45 -6.90 -13.92
N ILE A 162 -8.91 -8.01 -14.40
CA ILE A 162 -9.59 -9.30 -14.50
C ILE A 162 -8.74 -10.29 -13.68
N ASP A 163 -9.17 -10.65 -12.48
CA ASP A 163 -8.31 -11.40 -11.56
C ASP A 163 -8.20 -12.90 -11.88
N ASN A 164 -9.27 -13.50 -12.39
CA ASN A 164 -9.33 -14.92 -12.71
C ASN A 164 -10.29 -15.16 -13.88
N LEU A 165 -9.83 -15.83 -14.93
CA LEU A 165 -10.57 -16.03 -16.17
C LEU A 165 -11.88 -16.81 -15.96
N ASP A 166 -11.87 -17.88 -15.18
CA ASP A 166 -13.05 -18.71 -14.92
C ASP A 166 -14.09 -17.96 -14.07
N ASN A 167 -13.68 -17.40 -12.95
CA ASN A 167 -14.55 -16.70 -12.01
C ASN A 167 -15.17 -15.42 -12.59
N PHE A 168 -14.54 -14.84 -13.62
CA PHE A 168 -15.03 -13.67 -14.34
C PHE A 168 -15.89 -14.04 -15.55
N GLY A 169 -16.23 -15.33 -15.74
CA GLY A 169 -17.10 -15.77 -16.84
C GLY A 169 -16.44 -15.66 -18.21
N VAL A 170 -15.10 -15.55 -18.28
CA VAL A 170 -14.39 -15.44 -19.56
C VAL A 170 -14.35 -16.78 -20.28
N MET A 171 -13.98 -17.85 -19.57
CA MET A 171 -13.89 -19.20 -20.17
C MET A 171 -15.27 -19.82 -20.46
N SER A 172 -16.33 -19.33 -19.81
CA SER A 172 -17.72 -19.75 -20.04
C SER A 172 -18.50 -18.80 -20.97
N ASP A 173 -17.86 -17.75 -21.49
CA ASP A 173 -18.49 -16.69 -22.29
C ASP A 173 -19.71 -16.01 -21.62
N ASP A 174 -19.75 -15.98 -20.28
CA ASP A 174 -20.81 -15.34 -19.51
C ASP A 174 -20.55 -13.85 -19.37
N TYR A 175 -21.11 -13.07 -20.30
CA TYR A 175 -20.93 -11.63 -20.35
C TYR A 175 -21.50 -10.89 -19.13
N LEU A 176 -22.57 -11.41 -18.51
CA LEU A 176 -23.17 -10.75 -17.34
C LEU A 176 -22.28 -10.89 -16.12
N VAL A 177 -21.76 -12.11 -15.88
CA VAL A 177 -20.78 -12.36 -14.82
C VAL A 177 -19.51 -11.53 -15.05
N PHE A 178 -19.04 -11.46 -16.30
CA PHE A 178 -17.89 -10.63 -16.66
C PHE A 178 -18.10 -9.15 -16.32
N LEU A 179 -19.23 -8.58 -16.73
CA LEU A 179 -19.55 -7.19 -16.43
C LEU A 179 -19.65 -6.96 -14.92
N GLU A 180 -20.31 -7.84 -14.17
CA GLU A 180 -20.46 -7.70 -12.71
C GLU A 180 -19.10 -7.74 -12.00
N LYS A 181 -18.29 -8.77 -12.26
CA LYS A 181 -17.00 -8.97 -11.58
C LYS A 181 -16.02 -7.86 -11.92
N ARG A 182 -15.91 -7.50 -13.21
CA ARG A 182 -14.99 -6.45 -13.65
C ARG A 182 -15.44 -5.06 -13.21
N ALA A 183 -16.74 -4.78 -13.19
CA ALA A 183 -17.26 -3.54 -12.64
C ALA A 183 -16.93 -3.40 -11.14
N ASN A 184 -17.02 -4.49 -10.37
CA ASN A 184 -16.61 -4.48 -8.96
C ASN A 184 -15.13 -4.13 -8.80
N SER A 185 -14.23 -4.74 -9.58
CA SER A 185 -12.80 -4.45 -9.52
C SER A 185 -12.51 -2.97 -9.87
N ILE A 186 -13.09 -2.46 -10.97
CA ILE A 186 -12.95 -1.06 -11.38
C ILE A 186 -13.53 -0.11 -10.32
N PHE A 187 -14.73 -0.42 -9.79
CA PHE A 187 -15.40 0.38 -8.77
C PHE A 187 -14.55 0.51 -7.51
N ASN A 188 -13.97 -0.59 -7.02
CA ASN A 188 -13.11 -0.58 -5.83
C ASN A 188 -11.86 0.27 -6.06
N GLU A 189 -11.22 0.13 -7.21
CA GLU A 189 -10.04 0.92 -7.57
C GLU A 189 -10.33 2.43 -7.70
N LEU A 190 -11.47 2.80 -8.29
CA LEU A 190 -11.92 4.19 -8.34
C LEU A 190 -12.28 4.71 -6.94
N LYS A 191 -12.95 3.89 -6.11
CA LYS A 191 -13.35 4.23 -4.75
C LYS A 191 -12.14 4.57 -3.90
N LYS A 192 -11.05 3.78 -3.94
CA LYS A 192 -9.78 4.09 -3.26
C LYS A 192 -9.23 5.48 -3.63
N ARG A 193 -9.45 5.92 -4.87
CA ARG A 193 -8.91 7.18 -5.40
C ARG A 193 -9.77 8.42 -5.09
N ILE A 194 -11.08 8.24 -4.90
CA ILE A 194 -12.02 9.32 -4.50
C ILE A 194 -12.27 9.37 -3.00
N GLU A 195 -12.33 8.23 -2.35
CA GLU A 195 -12.34 8.09 -0.91
C GLU A 195 -10.89 7.93 -0.48
N LEU A 196 -10.13 9.03 -0.54
CA LEU A 196 -9.00 9.20 0.37
C LEU A 196 -9.51 9.34 1.82
N LYS A 197 -10.39 8.44 2.26
CA LYS A 197 -10.32 7.97 3.62
C LYS A 197 -8.94 7.34 3.65
N HIS A 198 -7.98 7.96 4.33
CA HIS A 198 -6.74 7.26 4.69
C HIS A 198 -7.11 5.90 5.32
N LYS A 199 -7.11 4.86 4.48
CA LYS A 199 -7.49 3.47 4.78
C LYS A 199 -6.71 2.49 3.89
N GLU A 200 -5.65 2.93 3.24
CA GLU A 200 -4.38 2.20 3.33
C GLU A 200 -3.69 2.78 4.57
N ASP A 201 -3.19 1.91 5.44
CA ASP A 201 -3.01 2.18 6.86
C ASP A 201 -2.27 3.51 7.10
N LYS A 202 -2.97 4.51 7.65
CA LYS A 202 -2.36 5.76 8.16
C LYS A 202 -1.20 5.49 9.14
N LYS A 203 -1.17 4.28 9.71
CA LYS A 203 -0.06 3.74 10.48
C LYS A 203 1.09 3.24 9.58
N GLU A 204 0.83 2.49 8.52
CA GLU A 204 1.85 2.04 7.58
C GLU A 204 2.57 3.22 6.93
N ASP A 205 1.85 4.20 6.38
CA ASP A 205 2.46 5.40 5.78
C ASP A 205 3.33 6.15 6.80
N LYS A 206 2.82 6.36 8.01
CA LYS A 206 3.57 7.02 9.08
C LYS A 206 4.81 6.24 9.51
N VAL A 207 4.74 4.91 9.49
CA VAL A 207 5.87 4.05 9.84
C VAL A 207 6.90 4.02 8.72
N LYS A 208 6.46 4.01 7.46
CA LYS A 208 7.33 4.18 6.29
C LYS A 208 8.04 5.55 6.32
N GLU A 209 7.32 6.62 6.63
CA GLU A 209 7.91 7.96 6.82
C GLU A 209 8.97 7.97 7.93
N LEU A 210 8.71 7.30 9.06
CA LEU A 210 9.69 7.17 10.15
C LEU A 210 10.94 6.40 9.68
N ILE A 211 10.76 5.28 8.98
CA ILE A 211 11.87 4.46 8.47
C ILE A 211 12.72 5.26 7.48
N ILE A 212 12.09 5.97 6.53
CA ILE A 212 12.78 6.82 5.54
C ILE A 212 13.53 7.96 6.23
N GLY A 213 13.00 8.50 7.33
CA GLY A 213 13.65 9.54 8.13
C GLY A 213 14.96 9.10 8.79
N GLY A 214 15.20 7.79 8.91
CA GLY A 214 16.43 7.21 9.45
C GLY A 214 16.60 7.38 10.96
N GLU A 215 17.59 6.69 11.52
CA GLU A 215 17.90 6.74 12.96
C GLU A 215 18.26 8.15 13.42
N ASN A 216 17.73 8.53 14.59
CA ASN A 216 17.97 9.83 15.20
C ASN A 216 17.87 9.74 16.73
N GLU A 217 17.82 10.88 17.41
CA GLU A 217 17.74 10.93 18.88
C GLU A 217 16.50 10.26 19.47
N THR A 218 15.40 10.18 18.70
CA THR A 218 14.12 9.61 19.13
C THR A 218 13.69 8.38 18.32
N LEU A 219 14.49 7.92 17.36
CA LEU A 219 14.21 6.74 16.54
C LEU A 219 15.45 5.84 16.46
N GLU A 220 15.28 4.57 16.81
CA GLU A 220 16.27 3.51 16.61
C GLU A 220 15.67 2.41 15.75
N ILE A 221 16.47 1.85 14.84
CA ILE A 221 16.08 0.75 13.97
C ILE A 221 16.97 -0.47 14.26
N LYS A 222 16.36 -1.66 14.28
CA LYS A 222 17.04 -2.94 14.46
C LYS A 222 16.49 -3.96 13.48
N SER A 223 17.38 -4.73 12.87
CA SER A 223 16.99 -5.77 11.92
C SER A 223 16.23 -6.91 12.58
N THR A 224 16.62 -7.30 13.80
CA THR A 224 16.06 -8.45 14.52
C THR A 224 16.11 -8.22 16.03
N LEU A 225 15.34 -9.01 16.78
CA LEU A 225 15.36 -9.03 18.24
C LEU A 225 16.48 -9.94 18.78
N ARG A 226 16.64 -11.13 18.18
CA ARG A 226 17.54 -12.18 18.68
C ARG A 226 18.18 -13.05 17.61
N PHE A 227 17.78 -12.93 16.35
CA PHE A 227 18.34 -13.72 15.25
C PHE A 227 19.49 -12.98 14.57
N ASP A 228 20.69 -13.56 14.57
CA ASP A 228 21.82 -13.00 13.84
C ASP A 228 21.72 -13.34 12.36
N LEU A 229 21.51 -12.32 11.53
CA LEU A 229 21.30 -12.51 10.08
C LEU A 229 22.57 -12.95 9.34
N LYS A 230 23.76 -12.66 9.89
CA LYS A 230 25.04 -13.00 9.26
C LYS A 230 25.44 -14.42 9.60
N GLU A 231 25.37 -14.77 10.89
CA GLU A 231 25.75 -16.09 11.39
C GLU A 231 24.61 -17.12 11.28
N ASN A 232 23.39 -16.66 11.00
CA ASN A 232 22.18 -17.47 10.88
C ASN A 232 21.88 -18.33 12.13
N ILE A 233 22.15 -17.76 13.31
CA ILE A 233 21.95 -18.39 14.62
C ILE A 233 21.24 -17.45 15.60
N VAL A 234 20.69 -18.03 16.67
CA VAL A 234 20.17 -17.25 17.80
C VAL A 234 21.32 -16.60 18.57
N ASN A 235 21.30 -15.27 18.68
CA ASN A 235 22.28 -14.48 19.39
C ASN A 235 21.61 -13.68 20.52
N LYS A 236 21.72 -14.19 21.76
CA LYS A 236 21.16 -13.54 22.96
C LYS A 236 21.74 -12.16 23.27
N LYS A 237 22.89 -11.80 22.69
CA LYS A 237 23.46 -10.45 22.86
C LYS A 237 22.60 -9.39 22.17
N LEU A 238 21.89 -9.74 21.09
CA LEU A 238 20.97 -8.82 20.41
C LEU A 238 19.79 -8.42 21.32
N GLU A 239 19.29 -9.36 22.13
CA GLU A 239 18.24 -9.05 23.12
C GLU A 239 18.72 -8.01 24.14
N TYR A 240 19.99 -8.11 24.57
CA TYR A 240 20.59 -7.11 25.46
C TYR A 240 20.74 -5.74 24.76
N VAL A 241 21.13 -5.71 23.47
CA VAL A 241 21.20 -4.48 22.69
C VAL A 241 19.83 -3.79 22.64
N VAL A 242 18.76 -4.54 22.38
CA VAL A 242 17.38 -4.02 22.41
C VAL A 242 17.02 -3.46 23.80
N ALA A 243 17.30 -4.22 24.87
CA ALA A 243 17.04 -3.77 26.23
C ALA A 243 17.82 -2.51 26.62
N LYS A 244 19.09 -2.42 26.23
CA LYS A 244 19.95 -1.24 26.39
C LYS A 244 19.34 -0.01 25.71
N THR A 245 18.84 -0.17 24.48
CA THR A 245 18.18 0.93 23.76
C THR A 245 16.91 1.39 24.46
N ILE A 246 16.08 0.45 24.93
CA ILE A 246 14.87 0.78 25.69
C ILE A 246 15.22 1.54 26.97
N SER A 247 16.23 1.09 27.73
CA SER A 247 16.73 1.80 28.92
C SER A 247 17.19 3.22 28.59
N ALA A 248 17.94 3.41 27.50
CA ALA A 248 18.38 4.72 27.07
C ALA A 248 17.21 5.67 26.76
N PHE A 249 16.19 5.21 26.02
CA PHE A 249 15.00 6.01 25.74
C PHE A 249 14.18 6.34 27.00
N LEU A 250 14.05 5.39 27.93
CA LEU A 250 13.38 5.62 29.21
C LEU A 250 14.06 6.71 30.04
N ASN A 251 15.39 6.83 29.94
CA ASN A 251 16.18 7.82 30.66
C ASN A 251 16.26 9.18 29.98
N THR A 252 15.80 9.31 28.73
CA THR A 252 15.76 10.57 27.98
C THR A 252 14.32 10.99 27.67
N GLU A 253 14.08 11.74 26.61
CA GLU A 253 12.75 12.24 26.23
C GLU A 253 11.78 11.15 25.69
N GLY A 254 12.13 9.86 25.83
CA GLY A 254 11.45 8.76 25.15
C GLY A 254 11.91 8.59 23.71
N GLY A 255 11.17 7.79 22.95
CA GLY A 255 11.48 7.51 21.55
C GLY A 255 10.69 6.33 20.99
N THR A 256 11.06 5.93 19.79
CA THR A 256 10.50 4.78 19.08
C THR A 256 11.64 3.83 18.72
N LEU A 257 11.47 2.54 19.03
CA LEU A 257 12.33 1.47 18.54
C LEU A 257 11.56 0.63 17.53
N ILE A 258 12.11 0.45 16.34
CA ILE A 258 11.57 -0.42 15.29
C ILE A 258 12.45 -1.66 15.17
N ILE A 259 11.82 -2.84 15.14
CA ILE A 259 12.47 -4.14 14.92
C ILE A 259 11.89 -4.79 13.67
N GLY A 260 12.75 -5.36 12.82
CA GLY A 260 12.37 -6.02 11.57
C GLY A 260 12.66 -5.18 10.32
N VAL A 261 13.60 -4.23 10.40
CA VAL A 261 13.99 -3.34 9.30
C VAL A 261 15.52 -3.26 9.24
N ASP A 262 16.11 -3.29 8.04
CA ASP A 262 17.56 -3.16 7.86
C ASP A 262 18.04 -1.70 7.87
N ASP A 263 19.36 -1.51 7.80
CA ASP A 263 20.01 -0.20 7.84
C ASP A 263 19.68 0.65 6.59
N ASP A 264 19.23 0.01 5.50
CA ASP A 264 18.81 0.66 4.25
C ASP A 264 17.31 1.03 4.25
N GLY A 265 16.59 0.70 5.32
CA GLY A 265 15.16 0.97 5.49
C GLY A 265 14.24 -0.08 4.83
N ASN A 266 14.75 -1.22 4.40
CA ASN A 266 13.92 -2.29 3.86
C ASN A 266 13.27 -3.09 5.00
N ALA A 267 11.98 -3.38 4.87
CA ALA A 267 11.29 -4.28 5.78
C ALA A 267 11.83 -5.72 5.62
N LEU A 268 12.42 -6.25 6.69
CA LEU A 268 12.86 -7.64 6.77
C LEU A 268 11.76 -8.56 7.29
N GLY A 269 10.91 -8.03 8.19
CA GLY A 269 9.89 -8.79 8.91
C GLY A 269 10.41 -9.41 10.21
N LEU A 270 9.53 -10.07 10.96
CA LEU A 270 9.84 -10.72 12.25
C LEU A 270 9.97 -12.24 12.14
N GLU A 271 9.80 -12.81 10.95
CA GLU A 271 9.66 -14.26 10.74
C GLU A 271 10.84 -15.04 11.30
N LYS A 272 12.08 -14.55 11.08
CA LYS A 272 13.30 -15.19 11.58
C LYS A 272 13.37 -15.23 13.10
N ASP A 273 12.93 -14.18 13.79
CA ASP A 273 12.85 -14.19 15.24
C ASP A 273 11.72 -15.11 15.72
N ILE A 274 10.53 -15.02 15.11
CA ILE A 274 9.33 -15.81 15.46
C ILE A 274 9.61 -17.31 15.38
N GLN A 275 10.32 -17.77 14.34
CA GLN A 275 10.66 -19.19 14.16
C GLN A 275 11.54 -19.76 15.29
N THR A 276 12.25 -18.91 16.03
CA THR A 276 13.09 -19.34 17.17
C THR A 276 12.32 -19.52 18.47
N LEU A 277 11.02 -19.17 18.49
CA LEU A 277 10.19 -19.14 19.68
C LEU A 277 9.33 -20.41 19.79
N THR A 278 8.95 -20.75 21.02
CA THR A 278 8.00 -21.85 21.27
C THR A 278 6.62 -21.57 20.67
N LYS A 279 6.15 -20.32 20.78
CA LYS A 279 4.91 -19.85 20.14
C LYS A 279 5.30 -19.05 18.89
N GLN A 280 5.17 -19.67 17.71
CA GLN A 280 5.64 -19.14 16.43
C GLN A 280 4.60 -18.22 15.77
N ASN A 281 4.22 -17.14 16.46
CA ASN A 281 3.37 -16.08 15.92
C ASN A 281 3.65 -14.74 16.63
N ILE A 282 2.93 -13.69 16.24
CA ILE A 282 3.09 -12.33 16.79
C ILE A 282 2.90 -12.27 18.31
N ASP A 283 1.88 -12.94 18.85
CA ASP A 283 1.69 -13.00 20.31
C ASP A 283 2.91 -13.62 21.01
N GLY A 284 3.51 -14.64 20.40
CA GLY A 284 4.70 -15.30 20.91
C GLY A 284 5.93 -14.38 20.90
N PHE A 285 6.07 -13.58 19.83
CA PHE A 285 7.08 -12.54 19.76
C PHE A 285 6.89 -11.46 20.83
N GLU A 286 5.66 -10.96 21.00
CA GLU A 286 5.36 -9.95 22.03
C GLU A 286 5.66 -10.48 23.43
N LEU A 287 5.26 -11.72 23.73
CA LEU A 287 5.56 -12.38 25.00
C LEU A 287 7.07 -12.45 25.24
N HIS A 288 7.84 -12.87 24.23
CA HIS A 288 9.30 -12.97 24.33
C HIS A 288 9.96 -11.60 24.52
N LEU A 289 9.52 -10.58 23.78
CA LEU A 289 9.99 -9.19 23.95
C LEU A 289 9.75 -8.69 25.38
N ARG A 290 8.56 -8.95 25.94
CA ARG A 290 8.25 -8.59 27.33
C ARG A 290 9.14 -9.34 28.33
N GLN A 291 9.46 -10.61 28.07
CA GLN A 291 10.41 -11.37 28.89
C GLN A 291 11.83 -10.81 28.82
N VAL A 292 12.28 -10.37 27.62
CA VAL A 292 13.56 -9.69 27.44
C VAL A 292 13.60 -8.40 28.26
N ILE A 293 12.58 -7.55 28.16
CA ILE A 293 12.46 -6.31 28.93
C ILE A 293 12.50 -6.61 30.43
N LYS A 294 11.70 -7.57 30.90
CA LYS A 294 11.67 -7.99 32.31
C LYS A 294 13.02 -8.49 32.80
N LYS A 295 13.70 -9.32 32.00
CA LYS A 295 15.00 -9.90 32.36
C LYS A 295 16.07 -8.84 32.58
N TYR A 296 16.11 -7.82 31.72
CA TYR A 296 17.19 -6.84 31.71
C TYR A 296 16.88 -5.55 32.47
N LEU A 297 15.61 -5.14 32.55
CA LEU A 297 15.20 -3.88 33.20
C LEU A 297 14.36 -4.11 34.48
N GLY A 298 13.60 -5.21 34.57
CA GLY A 298 12.67 -5.49 35.67
C GLY A 298 11.18 -5.26 35.32
N ASP A 299 10.31 -5.32 36.33
CA ASP A 299 8.85 -5.53 36.18
C ASP A 299 7.96 -4.26 36.22
N TYR A 300 8.49 -3.07 35.93
CA TYR A 300 7.76 -1.80 36.20
C TYR A 300 7.53 -0.89 34.99
N PHE A 301 7.82 -1.36 33.77
CA PHE A 301 7.88 -0.50 32.58
C PHE A 301 6.68 -0.59 31.63
N GLU A 302 5.70 -1.43 31.93
CA GLU A 302 4.54 -1.65 31.05
C GLU A 302 3.79 -0.36 30.70
N LYS A 303 3.67 0.58 31.66
CA LYS A 303 3.01 1.87 31.42
C LYS A 303 3.79 2.84 30.54
N TYR A 304 5.10 2.63 30.40
CA TYR A 304 5.98 3.47 29.59
C TYR A 304 6.18 2.93 28.18
N ILE A 305 5.76 1.68 27.92
CA ILE A 305 6.07 0.95 26.70
C ILE A 305 4.77 0.51 26.03
N LYS A 306 4.58 0.95 24.79
CA LYS A 306 3.48 0.51 23.93
C LYS A 306 4.04 -0.23 22.72
N VAL A 307 3.73 -1.51 22.61
CA VAL A 307 4.14 -2.37 21.51
C VAL A 307 3.00 -2.48 20.49
N THR A 308 3.32 -2.39 19.21
CA THR A 308 2.38 -2.59 18.10
C THR A 308 3.08 -3.30 16.93
N PHE A 309 2.29 -3.96 16.09
CA PHE A 309 2.80 -4.74 14.97
C PHE A 309 2.20 -4.23 13.63
N PRO A 310 2.67 -3.08 13.11
CA PRO A 310 2.26 -2.62 11.79
C PRO A 310 2.85 -3.52 10.69
N LYS A 311 2.21 -3.51 9.52
CA LYS A 311 2.76 -4.09 8.30
C LYS A 311 3.43 -3.02 7.46
N VAL A 312 4.58 -3.36 6.88
CA VAL A 312 5.31 -2.55 5.90
C VAL A 312 5.70 -3.50 4.78
N ASP A 313 5.23 -3.22 3.56
CA ASP A 313 5.47 -4.06 2.38
C ASP A 313 5.05 -5.53 2.63
N ASP A 314 3.85 -5.70 3.18
CA ASP A 314 3.24 -6.97 3.59
C ASP A 314 3.96 -7.77 4.68
N LYS A 315 5.06 -7.25 5.24
CA LYS A 315 5.80 -7.88 6.34
C LYS A 315 5.44 -7.25 7.68
N GLU A 316 5.21 -8.08 8.69
CA GLU A 316 4.97 -7.60 10.05
C GLU A 316 6.28 -7.16 10.69
N ILE A 317 6.31 -5.94 11.23
CA ILE A 317 7.43 -5.40 11.99
C ILE A 317 6.98 -5.05 13.41
N CYS A 318 7.91 -4.89 14.35
CA CYS A 318 7.58 -4.52 15.72
C CYS A 318 7.93 -3.05 15.97
N LEU A 319 6.95 -2.27 16.40
CA LEU A 319 7.13 -0.86 16.77
C LEU A 319 6.86 -0.68 18.26
N ILE A 320 7.88 -0.19 18.97
CA ILE A 320 7.89 0.01 20.42
C ILE A 320 7.97 1.50 20.70
N GLN A 321 6.86 2.09 21.17
CA GLN A 321 6.83 3.49 21.61
C GLN A 321 7.18 3.55 23.10
N ILE A 322 8.17 4.36 23.45
CA ILE A 322 8.77 4.42 24.77
C ILE A 322 8.64 5.85 25.28
N SER A 323 7.99 6.03 26.43
CA SER A 323 7.85 7.33 27.10
C SER A 323 8.91 7.50 28.19
N LYS A 324 9.35 8.74 28.44
CA LYS A 324 10.27 9.08 29.53
C LYS A 324 9.79 8.49 30.87
N SER A 325 10.70 7.82 31.56
CA SER A 325 10.45 7.30 32.90
C SER A 325 10.41 8.43 33.91
N GLY A 326 9.63 8.26 34.99
CA GLY A 326 9.63 9.19 36.12
C GLY A 326 10.77 8.95 37.12
N LYS A 327 11.62 7.95 36.86
CA LYS A 327 12.76 7.55 37.68
C LYS A 327 13.90 7.01 36.80
N PRO A 328 15.15 7.05 37.26
CA PRO A 328 16.28 6.44 36.57
C PRO A 328 16.06 4.94 36.31
N VAL A 329 16.44 4.49 35.12
CA VAL A 329 16.28 3.10 34.67
C VAL A 329 17.63 2.49 34.35
N PHE A 330 17.93 1.35 34.98
CA PHE A 330 19.17 0.62 34.79
C PHE A 330 18.91 -0.62 33.94
N VAL A 331 19.90 -1.02 33.17
CA VAL A 331 19.93 -2.31 32.50
C VAL A 331 20.94 -3.21 33.22
N THR A 332 20.53 -4.44 33.54
CA THR A 332 21.38 -5.44 34.22
C THR A 332 21.88 -6.47 33.22
N TYR A 333 23.19 -6.63 33.05
CA TYR A 333 23.77 -7.65 32.17
C TYR A 333 24.95 -8.32 32.86
N GLU A 334 24.95 -9.66 32.92
CA GLU A 334 26.00 -10.46 33.56
C GLU A 334 26.35 -10.00 34.99
N GLY A 335 25.34 -9.58 35.76
CA GLY A 335 25.49 -9.13 37.15
C GLY A 335 25.93 -7.67 37.32
N ASN A 336 26.14 -6.93 36.22
CA ASN A 336 26.48 -5.51 36.26
C ASN A 336 25.28 -4.65 35.87
N GLU A 337 25.01 -3.62 36.66
CA GLU A 337 24.03 -2.57 36.34
C GLU A 337 24.70 -1.42 35.58
N SER A 338 24.03 -0.89 34.57
CA SER A 338 24.52 0.22 33.77
C SER A 338 23.39 1.21 33.47
N PHE A 339 23.72 2.50 33.54
CA PHE A 339 22.81 3.60 33.21
C PHE A 339 23.15 4.15 31.82
N PHE A 340 22.20 4.09 30.90
CA PHE A 340 22.37 4.56 29.53
C PHE A 340 21.47 5.76 29.24
N VAL A 341 21.95 6.68 28.41
CA VAL A 341 21.18 7.81 27.88
C VAL A 341 21.39 7.91 26.37
N ARG A 342 20.40 8.45 25.65
CA ARG A 342 20.55 8.83 24.24
C ARG A 342 21.42 10.08 24.11
N ASN A 343 22.32 10.06 23.15
CA ASN A 343 23.05 11.23 22.66
C ASN A 343 23.19 11.10 21.14
N GLY A 344 22.49 11.94 20.39
CA GLY A 344 22.26 11.70 18.97
C GLY A 344 21.63 10.34 18.75
N ASN A 345 22.09 9.60 17.73
CA ASN A 345 21.61 8.25 17.44
C ASN A 345 22.25 7.13 18.28
N SER A 346 22.99 7.46 19.35
CA SER A 346 23.76 6.49 20.14
C SER A 346 23.30 6.39 21.60
N SER A 347 23.33 5.18 22.14
CA SER A 347 23.07 4.91 23.56
C SER A 347 24.38 4.82 24.35
N ILE A 348 24.69 5.88 25.11
CA ILE A 348 25.97 6.09 25.80
C ILE A 348 25.84 5.74 27.30
N PRO A 349 26.75 4.93 27.88
CA PRO A 349 26.77 4.68 29.31
C PRO A 349 27.25 5.93 30.06
N LYS A 350 26.66 6.20 31.23
CA LYS A 350 27.18 7.19 32.17
C LYS A 350 27.90 6.51 33.33
N ASN A 351 29.05 7.06 33.72
CA ASN A 351 29.69 6.66 34.96
C ASN A 351 28.90 7.20 36.17
N ARG A 352 29.27 6.77 37.39
CA ARG A 352 28.54 7.15 38.62
C ARG A 352 28.42 8.66 38.83
N GLN A 353 29.46 9.43 38.50
CA GLN A 353 29.44 10.88 38.67
C GLN A 353 28.49 11.52 37.66
N GLU A 354 28.66 11.20 36.38
CA GLU A 354 27.81 11.74 35.30
C GLU A 354 26.34 11.37 35.50
N GLN A 355 26.08 10.14 35.96
CA GLN A 355 24.74 9.68 36.31
C GLN A 355 24.13 10.56 37.41
N SER A 356 24.85 10.77 38.52
CA SER A 356 24.33 11.59 39.63
C SER A 356 24.03 13.03 39.19
N GLU A 357 24.85 13.60 38.33
CA GLU A 357 24.61 14.93 37.74
C GLU A 357 23.39 14.92 36.82
N TYR A 358 23.27 13.91 35.95
CA TYR A 358 22.15 13.77 35.02
C TYR A 358 20.83 13.60 35.76
N GLU A 359 20.79 12.77 36.81
CA GLU A 359 19.58 12.49 37.59
C GLU A 359 19.02 13.75 38.25
N LYS A 360 19.91 14.59 38.81
CA LYS A 360 19.52 15.87 39.42
C LYS A 360 18.91 16.86 38.43
N ILE A 361 19.21 16.75 37.15
CA ILE A 361 18.67 17.64 36.11
C ILE A 361 17.31 17.13 35.61
N HIS A 362 17.09 15.82 35.60
CA HIS A 362 15.95 15.21 34.91
C HIS A 362 14.83 14.69 35.82
N TRP A 363 15.08 14.47 37.12
CA TRP A 363 14.10 13.87 38.04
C TRP A 363 14.00 14.50 39.44
N ASN A 364 14.72 15.60 39.72
CA ASN A 364 14.64 16.29 41.01
C ASN A 364 13.48 17.29 41.09
#